data_AF-A0A6L3EM44-F1
#
_entry.id   AF-A0A6L3EM44-F1
#
_cell.length_a   1.000
_cell.length_b   1.000
_cell.length_c   1.000
_cell.angle_alpha   90.00
_cell.angle_beta   90.00
_cell.angle_gamma   90.00
#
_symmetry.space_group_name_H-M   'P 1'
#
loop_
_entity.id
_entity.type
_entity.pdbx_description
1 polymer ?
#
loop_
_entity_poly.entity_id
_entity_poly.type
_entity_poly.pdbx_seq_one_letter_code
_entity_poly.pdbx_strand_id
1 'polypeptide(L)'
;YTIETIEKPDRGTRVTLYLRKEEKEFADAWRLRGIISKYSDHISLPIRMPAASDDKDAEPGELERVNKGAALWARPRNEITEEEYNNFYTTLSYDSEPPLITSHNRVEGKLEYISLLFVPSKAPFDLWDRERRHGVNLYVRRIFIMDDSEHLMPPYLRFVRGVVDASDLPLNVSREHLQKNPDIDKIRRGSVKKILGELKKLARKDEDQYAAFWSEFGRVLKEGVIDDSDNKDEIAELLRFSTTAEEAQTVSLKDYVGRMKENQKAIYYITAENHEAAEQSPHLEIFRKNGIEVLLLSDHIDEWLVNHLTEFDGKPLKSVAKGAVSEDEVADAQESKEDFEKKTESMKGLTDAIKGKLTDRVKDVRLSRRLTDSPACLVADEHDLGGNLQRILQAAGQDAPEFKPILEINPDHRLIGRISPDSPDLEDWAYVLLDQATLSEGAPLKEPAAYVKRINKLLANHA
;
A
#
# COMPACT_ATOMS: atom_id res chain seq x y z
N TYR A 1 17.91 -33.40 -14.62
CA TYR A 1 17.13 -34.42 -13.89
C TYR A 1 16.66 -35.46 -14.91
N THR A 2 16.29 -36.65 -14.44
CA THR A 2 15.73 -37.73 -15.29
C THR A 2 14.33 -38.02 -14.78
N ILE A 3 13.37 -38.21 -15.69
CA ILE A 3 11.99 -38.59 -15.36
C ILE A 3 11.74 -39.96 -15.98
N GLU A 4 11.30 -40.91 -15.16
CA GLU A 4 10.99 -42.26 -15.59
C GLU A 4 9.67 -42.72 -14.96
N THR A 5 8.93 -43.54 -15.69
CA THR A 5 7.74 -44.21 -15.16
C THR A 5 8.19 -45.43 -14.37
N ILE A 6 7.82 -45.49 -13.09
CA ILE A 6 8.14 -46.59 -12.19
C ILE A 6 6.87 -47.23 -11.64
N GLU A 7 6.97 -48.49 -11.21
CA GLU A 7 5.92 -49.14 -10.45
C GLU A 7 6.15 -48.90 -8.95
N LYS A 8 5.17 -48.25 -8.29
CA LYS A 8 5.20 -47.99 -6.85
C LYS A 8 3.92 -48.54 -6.23
N PRO A 9 3.99 -49.63 -5.44
CA PRO A 9 2.80 -50.30 -4.93
C PRO A 9 2.03 -49.47 -3.89
N ASP A 10 2.74 -48.61 -3.15
CA ASP A 10 2.15 -47.80 -2.08
C ASP A 10 1.95 -46.33 -2.47
N ARG A 11 0.98 -45.65 -1.85
CA ARG A 11 0.78 -44.19 -2.01
C ARG A 11 1.93 -43.38 -1.39
N GLY A 12 2.24 -42.21 -1.95
CA GLY A 12 3.17 -41.22 -1.37
C GLY A 12 4.47 -41.06 -2.15
N THR A 13 5.45 -40.36 -1.55
CA THR A 13 6.74 -40.01 -2.19
C THR A 13 7.90 -40.54 -1.37
N ARG A 14 8.94 -41.06 -2.03
CA ARG A 14 10.24 -41.40 -1.41
C ARG A 14 11.29 -40.42 -1.93
N VAL A 15 11.87 -39.64 -1.03
CA VAL A 15 12.98 -38.74 -1.34
C VAL A 15 14.26 -39.39 -0.80
N THR A 16 15.16 -39.81 -1.69
CA THR A 16 16.46 -40.38 -1.31
C THR A 16 17.54 -39.30 -1.49
N LEU A 17 18.12 -38.85 -0.39
CA LEU A 17 19.22 -37.89 -0.40
C LEU A 17 20.55 -38.64 -0.39
N TYR A 18 21.32 -38.55 -1.47
CA TYR A 18 22.70 -39.05 -1.50
C TYR A 18 23.61 -37.99 -0.89
N LEU A 19 23.99 -38.19 0.38
CA LEU A 19 24.81 -37.24 1.12
C LEU A 19 26.18 -37.06 0.48
N ARG A 20 26.65 -35.81 0.47
CA ARG A 20 28.03 -35.49 0.10
C ARG A 20 29.00 -36.05 1.14
N LYS A 21 30.28 -36.16 0.80
CA LYS A 21 31.28 -36.80 1.69
C LYS A 21 31.49 -36.03 2.99
N GLU A 22 31.31 -34.72 2.94
CA GLU A 22 31.43 -33.75 4.02
C GLU A 22 30.19 -33.68 4.91
N GLU A 23 29.00 -34.00 4.39
CA GLU A 23 27.71 -33.87 5.10
C GLU A 23 27.28 -35.17 5.81
N LYS A 24 28.24 -35.99 6.24
CA LYS A 24 27.95 -37.28 6.90
C LYS A 24 27.27 -37.13 8.26
N GLU A 25 27.31 -35.94 8.87
CA GLU A 25 26.62 -35.68 10.14
C GLU A 25 25.10 -35.93 10.05
N PHE A 26 24.49 -35.78 8.87
CA PHE A 26 23.06 -36.04 8.68
C PHE A 26 22.74 -37.54 8.55
N ALA A 27 23.73 -38.43 8.62
CA ALA A 27 23.52 -39.86 8.83
C ALA A 27 23.50 -40.24 10.32
N ASP A 28 23.82 -39.32 11.23
CA ASP A 28 23.78 -39.56 12.67
C ASP A 28 22.36 -39.45 13.23
N ALA A 29 21.93 -40.50 13.92
CA ALA A 29 20.55 -40.63 14.36
C ALA A 29 20.21 -39.68 15.53
N TRP A 30 21.19 -39.29 16.35
CA TRP A 30 21.00 -38.35 17.45
C TRP A 30 20.89 -36.92 16.92
N ARG A 31 21.75 -36.55 15.97
CA ARG A 31 21.72 -35.29 15.23
C ARG A 31 20.37 -35.08 14.54
N LEU A 32 19.89 -36.08 13.79
CA LEU A 32 18.59 -36.03 13.13
C LEU A 32 17.43 -35.88 14.13
N ARG A 33 17.44 -36.62 15.24
CA ARG A 33 16.43 -36.45 16.31
C ARG A 33 16.45 -35.03 16.89
N GLY A 34 17.64 -34.46 17.11
CA GLY A 34 17.80 -33.08 17.55
C GLY A 34 17.22 -32.08 16.56
N ILE A 35 17.45 -32.28 15.26
CA ILE A 35 16.88 -31.46 14.18
C ILE A 35 15.35 -31.57 14.16
N ILE A 36 14.81 -32.80 14.20
CA ILE A 36 13.35 -33.03 14.19
C ILE A 36 12.69 -32.44 15.43
N SER A 37 13.29 -32.61 16.61
CA SER A 37 12.80 -32.00 17.85
C SER A 37 12.79 -30.47 17.76
N LYS A 38 13.83 -29.88 17.17
CA LYS A 38 13.96 -28.42 17.02
C LYS A 38 12.96 -27.82 16.01
N TYR A 39 12.78 -28.46 14.86
CA TYR A 39 12.07 -27.87 13.72
C TYR A 39 10.73 -28.53 13.39
N SER A 40 10.45 -29.72 13.93
CA SER A 40 9.32 -30.54 13.46
C SER A 40 8.50 -31.17 14.59
N ASP A 41 8.79 -30.83 15.85
CA ASP A 41 8.04 -31.31 17.02
C ASP A 41 6.56 -30.94 16.98
N HIS A 42 6.22 -29.84 16.31
CA HIS A 42 4.88 -29.29 16.22
C HIS A 42 4.07 -29.85 15.05
N ILE A 43 4.69 -30.64 14.16
CA ILE A 43 4.00 -31.27 13.03
C ILE A 43 3.03 -32.32 13.58
N SER A 44 1.75 -32.24 13.20
CA SER A 44 0.70 -33.14 13.68
C SER A 44 0.85 -34.58 13.16
N LEU A 45 1.47 -34.74 11.99
CA LEU A 45 1.80 -36.06 11.43
C LEU A 45 2.92 -36.73 12.24
N PRO A 46 2.79 -38.03 12.58
CA PRO A 46 3.86 -38.78 13.23
C PRO A 46 5.10 -38.85 12.33
N ILE A 47 6.18 -38.23 12.77
CA ILE A 47 7.52 -38.40 12.19
C ILE A 47 8.11 -39.61 12.87
N ARG A 48 8.52 -40.58 12.06
CA ARG A 48 9.05 -41.85 12.54
C ARG A 48 10.50 -42.04 12.12
N MET A 49 11.32 -42.54 13.03
CA MET A 49 12.71 -42.94 12.78
C MET A 49 12.94 -44.35 13.33
N PRO A 50 13.95 -45.08 12.84
CA PRO A 50 14.40 -46.31 13.48
C PRO A 50 14.68 -46.06 14.97
N ALA A 51 14.18 -46.93 15.85
CA ALA A 51 14.34 -46.83 17.30
C ALA A 51 15.81 -46.63 17.71
N ALA A 52 16.05 -45.89 18.80
CA ALA A 52 17.41 -45.69 19.31
C ALA A 52 17.97 -47.03 19.81
N SER A 53 19.19 -47.38 19.41
CA SER A 53 19.81 -48.70 19.61
C SER A 53 20.11 -49.08 21.07
N ASP A 54 19.77 -48.24 22.04
CA ASP A 54 20.00 -48.48 23.47
C ASP A 54 18.82 -49.18 24.16
N ASP A 55 17.71 -49.40 23.45
CA ASP A 55 16.56 -50.13 23.95
C ASP A 55 16.79 -51.65 23.76
N LYS A 56 17.03 -52.37 24.87
CA LYS A 56 17.44 -53.79 24.86
C LYS A 56 16.36 -54.74 24.32
N ASP A 57 15.14 -54.23 24.13
CA ASP A 57 13.98 -54.97 23.65
C ASP A 57 13.52 -54.55 22.23
N ALA A 58 14.20 -53.60 21.56
CA ALA A 58 13.81 -53.11 20.24
C ALA A 58 14.22 -54.07 19.10
N GLU A 59 13.25 -54.48 18.27
CA GLU A 59 13.53 -55.29 17.08
C GLU A 59 14.24 -54.47 15.98
N PRO A 60 15.19 -55.06 15.22
CA PRO A 60 15.87 -54.37 14.13
C PRO A 60 14.87 -53.85 13.07
N GLY A 61 14.74 -52.53 12.97
CA GLY A 61 13.86 -51.87 11.99
C GLY A 61 12.54 -51.36 12.57
N GLU A 62 12.31 -51.48 13.88
CA GLU A 62 11.16 -50.86 14.52
C GLU A 62 11.23 -49.32 14.42
N LEU A 63 10.13 -48.70 14.00
CA LEU A 63 10.01 -47.27 13.78
C LEU A 63 9.32 -46.61 14.98
N GLU A 64 10.04 -45.79 15.73
CA GLU A 64 9.49 -45.00 16.83
C GLU A 64 9.04 -43.61 16.35
N ARG A 65 8.02 -43.05 17.00
CA ARG A 65 7.63 -41.65 16.78
C ARG A 65 8.63 -40.74 17.49
N VAL A 66 9.27 -39.85 16.76
CA VAL A 66 10.30 -38.95 17.30
C VAL A 66 9.83 -37.52 17.55
N ASN A 67 8.74 -37.09 16.92
CA ASN A 67 8.16 -35.77 17.17
C ASN A 67 7.09 -35.83 18.27
N LYS A 68 7.03 -34.82 19.14
CA LYS A 68 5.97 -34.69 20.15
C LYS A 68 4.57 -34.61 19.52
N GLY A 69 4.49 -34.02 18.32
CA GLY A 69 3.27 -33.61 17.60
C GLY A 69 2.25 -32.90 18.46
N ALA A 70 2.73 -32.11 19.42
CA ALA A 70 1.94 -31.13 20.13
C ALA A 70 1.93 -29.86 19.28
N ALA A 71 0.75 -29.45 18.84
CA ALA A 71 0.54 -28.19 18.15
C ALA A 71 1.13 -27.03 18.98
N LEU A 72 2.08 -26.27 18.42
CA LEU A 72 2.78 -25.19 19.14
C LEU A 72 1.77 -24.18 19.73
N TRP A 73 0.77 -23.80 18.95
CA TRP A 73 -0.29 -22.87 19.34
C TRP A 73 -1.17 -23.41 20.49
N ALA A 74 -1.22 -24.72 20.73
CA ALA A 74 -2.01 -25.26 21.84
C ALA A 74 -1.33 -25.07 23.21
N ARG A 75 -0.01 -24.83 23.24
CA ARG A 75 0.78 -24.67 24.48
C ARG A 75 0.54 -23.28 25.11
N PRO A 76 0.64 -23.15 26.45
CA PRO A 76 0.66 -21.87 27.12
C PRO A 76 1.79 -20.96 26.61
N ARG A 77 1.52 -19.66 26.41
CA ARG A 77 2.49 -18.73 25.80
C ARG A 77 3.80 -18.60 26.59
N ASN A 78 3.72 -18.70 27.92
CA ASN A 78 4.85 -18.62 28.83
C ASN A 78 5.76 -19.86 28.80
N GLU A 79 5.31 -20.93 28.16
CA GLU A 79 6.09 -22.17 27.97
C GLU A 79 6.71 -22.26 26.58
N ILE A 80 6.53 -21.25 25.72
CA ILE A 80 7.04 -21.23 24.35
C ILE A 80 8.15 -20.18 24.25
N THR A 81 9.33 -20.59 23.81
CA THR A 81 10.44 -19.67 23.59
C THR A 81 10.31 -18.93 22.25
N GLU A 82 11.01 -17.81 22.12
CA GLU A 82 11.08 -17.07 20.85
C GLU A 82 11.67 -17.92 19.72
N GLU A 83 12.69 -18.74 20.01
CA GLU A 83 13.28 -19.67 19.06
C GLU A 83 12.26 -20.70 18.55
N GLU A 84 11.37 -21.20 19.42
CA GLU A 84 10.30 -22.11 19.01
C GLU A 84 9.27 -21.44 18.08
N TYR A 85 8.91 -20.18 18.35
CA TYR A 85 8.06 -19.39 17.44
C TYR A 85 8.74 -19.16 16.09
N ASN A 86 10.01 -18.78 16.10
CA ASN A 86 10.76 -18.50 14.88
C ASN A 86 10.93 -19.77 14.03
N ASN A 87 11.27 -20.91 14.64
CA ASN A 87 11.36 -22.20 13.93
C ASN A 87 10.01 -22.61 13.32
N PHE A 88 8.91 -22.39 14.04
CA PHE A 88 7.57 -22.62 13.53
C PHE A 88 7.24 -21.71 12.35
N TYR A 89 7.52 -20.41 12.46
CA TYR A 89 7.35 -19.45 11.38
C TYR A 89 8.16 -19.86 10.14
N THR A 90 9.43 -20.20 10.28
CA THR A 90 10.28 -20.63 9.17
C THR A 90 9.77 -21.91 8.50
N THR A 91 9.28 -22.88 9.28
CA THR A 91 8.71 -24.12 8.74
C THR A 91 7.41 -23.86 7.99
N LEU A 92 6.61 -22.90 8.48
CA LEU A 92 5.32 -22.54 7.90
C LEU A 92 5.45 -21.69 6.63
N SER A 93 6.35 -20.71 6.63
CA SER A 93 6.47 -19.68 5.60
C SER A 93 7.60 -19.93 4.60
N TYR A 94 8.53 -20.84 4.92
CA TYR A 94 9.81 -21.04 4.24
C TYR A 94 10.73 -19.81 4.27
N ASP A 95 10.44 -18.84 5.14
CA ASP A 95 11.27 -17.66 5.38
C ASP A 95 12.31 -17.94 6.47
N SER A 96 13.58 -17.70 6.16
CA SER A 96 14.69 -17.88 7.09
C SER A 96 14.87 -16.71 8.05
N GLU A 97 14.30 -15.55 7.75
CA GLU A 97 14.32 -14.40 8.64
C GLU A 97 13.24 -14.55 9.73
N PRO A 98 13.47 -14.04 10.96
CA PRO A 98 12.44 -14.06 11.98
C PRO A 98 11.27 -13.13 11.61
N PRO A 99 10.04 -13.43 12.08
CA PRO A 99 8.89 -12.59 11.85
C PRO A 99 9.00 -11.28 12.65
N LEU A 100 8.51 -10.18 12.08
CA LEU A 100 8.46 -8.87 12.72
C LEU A 100 7.48 -8.85 13.89
N ILE A 101 6.33 -9.48 13.72
CA ILE A 101 5.30 -9.60 14.77
C ILE A 101 4.95 -11.06 14.96
N THR A 102 4.89 -11.50 16.20
CA THR A 102 4.28 -12.77 16.62
C THR A 102 3.04 -12.49 17.48
N SER A 103 1.87 -12.97 17.01
CA SER A 103 0.58 -12.77 17.65
C SER A 103 -0.07 -14.12 17.94
N HIS A 104 0.21 -14.66 19.13
CA HIS A 104 -0.44 -15.85 19.65
C HIS A 104 -1.66 -15.43 20.47
N ASN A 105 -2.87 -15.90 20.20
CA ASN A 105 -4.10 -15.58 20.94
C ASN A 105 -5.01 -16.79 21.13
N ARG A 106 -5.68 -16.84 22.28
CA ARG A 106 -6.71 -17.81 22.60
C ARG A 106 -7.99 -17.04 22.87
N VAL A 107 -9.04 -17.37 22.15
CA VAL A 107 -10.36 -16.76 22.24
C VAL A 107 -11.31 -17.81 22.81
N GLU A 108 -12.00 -17.45 23.88
CA GLU A 108 -12.95 -18.28 24.60
C GLU A 108 -14.34 -17.62 24.55
N GLY A 109 -15.41 -18.41 24.71
CA GLY A 109 -16.78 -17.91 24.80
C GLY A 109 -17.71 -18.56 23.78
N LYS A 110 -18.43 -17.75 22.99
CA LYS A 110 -19.40 -18.26 21.99
C LYS A 110 -18.76 -18.97 20.81
N LEU A 111 -17.49 -18.66 20.52
CA LEU A 111 -16.69 -19.30 19.50
C LEU A 111 -15.27 -19.45 20.04
N GLU A 112 -14.85 -20.68 20.24
CA GLU A 112 -13.54 -20.99 20.80
C GLU A 112 -12.53 -21.29 19.68
N TYR A 113 -11.43 -20.54 19.66
CA TYR A 113 -10.33 -20.78 18.74
C TYR A 113 -9.00 -20.24 19.26
N ILE A 114 -7.91 -20.78 18.72
CA ILE A 114 -6.56 -20.29 18.93
C ILE A 114 -6.04 -19.75 17.60
N SER A 115 -5.45 -18.56 17.61
CA SER A 115 -4.76 -17.99 16.44
C SER A 115 -3.28 -17.79 16.77
N LEU A 116 -2.39 -18.31 15.95
CA LEU A 116 -0.96 -17.98 15.99
C LEU A 116 -0.59 -17.38 14.64
N LEU A 117 -0.46 -16.05 14.62
CA LEU A 117 -0.30 -15.25 13.42
C LEU A 117 1.05 -14.52 13.45
N PHE A 118 1.63 -14.32 12.28
CA PHE A 118 2.93 -13.72 12.07
C PHE A 118 2.86 -12.67 10.98
N VAL A 119 3.55 -11.55 11.19
CA VAL A 119 3.85 -10.57 10.12
C VAL A 119 5.31 -10.76 9.74
N PRO A 120 5.62 -11.12 8.47
CA PRO A 120 7.00 -11.23 8.00
C PRO A 120 7.78 -9.91 8.15
N SER A 121 9.10 -9.99 8.30
CA SER A 121 9.97 -8.81 8.31
C SER A 121 10.25 -8.29 6.89
N LYS A 122 10.06 -9.13 5.88
CA LYS A 122 10.27 -8.82 4.46
C LYS A 122 9.08 -9.23 3.62
N ALA A 123 8.73 -8.42 2.63
CA ALA A 123 7.72 -8.78 1.67
C ALA A 123 8.16 -10.03 0.88
N PRO A 124 7.31 -11.06 0.77
CA PRO A 124 7.62 -12.19 -0.09
C PRO A 124 7.64 -11.73 -1.56
N PHE A 125 8.50 -12.33 -2.39
CA PHE A 125 8.70 -11.91 -3.79
C PHE A 125 7.42 -11.95 -4.64
N ASP A 126 6.45 -12.74 -4.21
CA ASP A 126 5.17 -12.99 -4.86
C ASP A 126 3.98 -12.34 -4.13
N LEU A 127 4.22 -11.33 -3.29
CA LEU A 127 3.18 -10.54 -2.60
C LEU A 127 2.14 -9.92 -3.56
N TRP A 128 2.56 -9.64 -4.80
CA TRP A 128 1.76 -9.01 -5.84
C TRP A 128 1.13 -10.00 -6.83
N ASP A 129 1.41 -11.28 -6.68
CA ASP A 129 0.86 -12.34 -7.52
C ASP A 129 -0.56 -12.70 -7.03
N ARG A 130 -1.56 -12.33 -7.83
CA ARG A 130 -2.98 -12.56 -7.52
C ARG A 130 -3.38 -14.03 -7.54
N GLU A 131 -2.62 -14.88 -8.22
CA GLU A 131 -2.94 -16.31 -8.33
C GLU A 131 -2.28 -17.15 -7.25
N ARG A 132 -1.37 -16.56 -6.46
CA ARG A 132 -0.64 -17.28 -5.42
C ARG A 132 -1.29 -17.23 -4.06
N ARG A 133 -1.10 -18.37 -3.40
CA ARG A 133 -1.68 -18.71 -2.12
C ARG A 133 -0.82 -18.21 -0.96
N HIS A 134 -1.30 -17.18 -0.26
CA HIS A 134 -0.61 -16.50 0.82
C HIS A 134 -1.54 -16.28 2.01
N GLY A 135 -1.35 -17.04 3.09
CA GLY A 135 -2.24 -16.84 4.22
C GLY A 135 -2.17 -17.83 5.36
N VAL A 136 -3.33 -18.03 5.97
CA VAL A 136 -3.47 -18.62 7.30
C VAL A 136 -4.09 -20.00 7.15
N ASN A 137 -3.43 -21.00 7.71
CA ASN A 137 -3.90 -22.38 7.67
C ASN A 137 -5.02 -22.57 8.70
N LEU A 138 -6.10 -23.23 8.27
CA LEU A 138 -7.23 -23.58 9.14
C LEU A 138 -7.06 -24.99 9.69
N TYR A 139 -7.16 -25.09 11.01
CA TYR A 139 -7.26 -26.32 11.77
C TYR A 139 -8.59 -26.35 12.50
N VAL A 140 -9.12 -27.55 12.69
CA VAL A 140 -10.28 -27.80 13.55
C VAL A 140 -9.91 -28.92 14.51
N ARG A 141 -9.90 -28.62 15.81
CA ARG A 141 -9.46 -29.56 16.85
C ARG A 141 -8.08 -30.16 16.55
N ARG A 142 -7.14 -29.31 16.11
CA ARG A 142 -5.76 -29.65 15.71
C ARG A 142 -5.67 -30.54 14.46
N ILE A 143 -6.78 -30.79 13.76
CA ILE A 143 -6.80 -31.50 12.49
C ILE A 143 -6.71 -30.45 11.39
N PHE A 144 -5.72 -30.59 10.52
CA PHE A 144 -5.56 -29.71 9.37
C PHE A 144 -6.76 -29.84 8.44
N ILE A 145 -7.39 -28.71 8.13
CA ILE A 145 -8.54 -28.67 7.21
C ILE A 145 -8.11 -28.10 5.86
N MET A 146 -7.45 -26.94 5.87
CA MET A 146 -6.95 -26.35 4.62
C MET A 146 -5.80 -25.38 4.82
N ASP A 147 -5.00 -25.31 3.77
CA ASP A 147 -4.00 -24.30 3.55
C ASP A 147 -4.66 -23.00 3.09
N ASP A 148 -4.04 -21.90 3.51
CA ASP A 148 -4.25 -20.58 2.91
C ASP A 148 -5.72 -20.23 2.65
N SER A 149 -6.46 -20.10 3.74
CA SER A 149 -7.86 -19.70 3.62
C SER A 149 -7.93 -18.19 3.40
N GLU A 150 -8.12 -17.75 2.16
CA GLU A 150 -8.54 -16.37 1.80
C GLU A 150 -9.75 -15.89 2.65
N HIS A 151 -10.50 -16.82 3.24
CA HIS A 151 -11.64 -16.50 4.11
C HIS A 151 -11.23 -16.11 5.55
N LEU A 152 -9.98 -16.35 5.96
CA LEU A 152 -9.48 -16.03 7.31
C LEU A 152 -8.71 -14.71 7.38
N MET A 153 -8.21 -14.22 6.25
CA MET A 153 -7.54 -12.93 6.15
C MET A 153 -7.98 -12.19 4.88
N PRO A 154 -8.29 -10.90 4.97
CA PRO A 154 -8.64 -10.09 3.80
C PRO A 154 -7.41 -9.85 2.91
N PRO A 155 -7.60 -9.54 1.61
CA PRO A 155 -6.50 -9.32 0.66
C PRO A 155 -5.46 -8.29 1.10
N TYR A 156 -5.87 -7.21 1.78
CA TYR A 156 -4.95 -6.17 2.28
C TYR A 156 -4.08 -6.63 3.48
N LEU A 157 -4.30 -7.84 4.00
CA LEU A 157 -3.46 -8.51 5.01
C LEU A 157 -2.88 -9.83 4.49
N ARG A 158 -2.81 -10.03 3.16
CA ARG A 158 -2.27 -11.25 2.53
C ARG A 158 -0.81 -11.57 2.89
N PHE A 159 -0.06 -10.62 3.45
CA PHE A 159 1.28 -10.87 3.97
C PHE A 159 1.28 -11.66 5.29
N VAL A 160 0.17 -11.72 6.01
CA VAL A 160 0.09 -12.44 7.29
C VAL A 160 0.24 -13.95 7.05
N ARG A 161 1.05 -14.60 7.89
CA ARG A 161 1.23 -16.06 7.92
C ARG A 161 0.73 -16.59 9.24
N GLY A 162 0.27 -17.83 9.30
CA GLY A 162 -0.07 -18.41 10.58
C GLY A 162 -1.01 -19.58 10.52
N VAL A 163 -1.59 -19.87 11.68
CA VAL A 163 -2.60 -20.90 11.87
C VAL A 163 -3.76 -20.35 12.69
N VAL A 164 -4.96 -20.83 12.39
CA VAL A 164 -6.12 -20.73 13.26
C VAL A 164 -6.64 -22.13 13.53
N ASP A 165 -6.80 -22.49 14.80
CA ASP A 165 -7.35 -23.76 15.26
C ASP A 165 -8.66 -23.53 15.99
N ALA A 166 -9.78 -23.90 15.36
CA ALA A 166 -11.10 -23.71 15.91
C ALA A 166 -11.60 -25.00 16.61
N SER A 167 -12.14 -24.86 17.82
CA SER A 167 -12.66 -26.00 18.60
C SER A 167 -14.09 -26.39 18.16
N ASP A 168 -14.88 -25.40 17.75
CA ASP A 168 -16.33 -25.51 17.57
C ASP A 168 -16.80 -25.70 16.13
N LEU A 169 -15.88 -25.64 15.16
CA LEU A 169 -16.24 -25.89 13.76
C LEU A 169 -16.46 -27.40 13.49
N PRO A 170 -17.35 -27.76 12.54
CA PRO A 170 -17.46 -29.14 12.10
C PRO A 170 -16.14 -29.62 11.45
N LEU A 171 -15.86 -30.92 11.47
CA LEU A 171 -14.67 -31.48 10.79
C LEU A 171 -14.90 -31.70 9.29
N ASN A 172 -16.14 -31.85 8.86
CA ASN A 172 -16.54 -32.18 7.48
C ASN A 172 -16.80 -30.94 6.61
N VAL A 173 -16.14 -29.83 6.89
CA VAL A 173 -16.43 -28.56 6.21
C VAL A 173 -15.70 -28.52 4.86
N SER A 174 -16.48 -28.51 3.77
CA SER A 174 -15.92 -28.27 2.44
C SER A 174 -15.53 -26.79 2.26
N ARG A 175 -14.67 -26.48 1.28
CA ARG A 175 -14.31 -25.09 0.93
C ARG A 175 -15.56 -24.22 0.68
N GLU A 176 -16.57 -24.79 0.02
CA GLU A 176 -17.86 -24.11 -0.21
C GLU A 176 -18.64 -23.85 1.08
N HIS A 177 -18.64 -24.79 2.03
CA HIS A 177 -19.33 -24.59 3.31
C HIS A 177 -18.63 -23.54 4.19
N LEU A 178 -17.31 -23.40 4.13
CA LEU A 178 -16.60 -22.36 4.87
C LEU A 178 -16.96 -20.95 4.41
N GLN A 179 -17.12 -20.75 3.10
CA GLN A 179 -17.47 -19.45 2.51
C GLN A 179 -18.77 -18.87 3.06
N LYS A 180 -19.72 -19.73 3.44
CA LYS A 180 -21.04 -19.34 3.93
C LYS A 180 -21.15 -19.46 5.46
N ASN A 181 -20.05 -19.79 6.16
CA ASN A 181 -20.07 -20.03 7.59
C ASN A 181 -19.87 -18.72 8.38
N PRO A 182 -20.88 -18.25 9.15
CA PRO A 182 -20.78 -17.01 9.91
C PRO A 182 -19.71 -17.03 11.01
N ASP A 183 -19.30 -18.22 11.47
CA ASP A 183 -18.24 -18.34 12.47
C ASP A 183 -16.85 -18.12 11.87
N ILE A 184 -16.64 -18.47 10.60
CA ILE A 184 -15.41 -18.12 9.87
C ILE A 184 -15.28 -16.61 9.73
N ASP A 185 -16.38 -15.90 9.40
CA ASP A 185 -16.36 -14.44 9.34
C ASP A 185 -16.04 -13.80 10.70
N LYS A 186 -16.53 -14.38 11.80
CA LYS A 186 -16.20 -13.89 13.15
C LYS A 186 -14.71 -14.10 13.46
N ILE A 187 -14.17 -15.27 13.12
CA ILE A 187 -12.74 -15.57 13.27
C ILE A 187 -11.89 -14.62 12.43
N ARG A 188 -12.29 -14.36 11.17
CA ARG A 188 -11.62 -13.38 10.30
C ARG A 188 -11.59 -12.02 10.96
N ARG A 189 -12.75 -11.46 11.35
CA ARG A 189 -12.83 -10.15 12.02
C ARG A 189 -11.99 -10.09 13.29
N GLY A 190 -12.01 -11.14 14.12
CA GLY A 190 -11.19 -11.21 15.33
C GLY A 190 -9.69 -11.20 15.03
N SER A 191 -9.28 -11.96 14.01
CA SER A 191 -7.88 -12.04 13.56
C SER A 191 -7.40 -10.71 12.94
N VAL A 192 -8.23 -10.08 12.10
CA VAL A 192 -7.97 -8.76 11.51
C VAL A 192 -7.73 -7.72 12.60
N LYS A 193 -8.68 -7.58 13.54
CA LYS A 193 -8.55 -6.64 14.67
C LYS A 193 -7.29 -6.88 15.47
N LYS A 194 -6.91 -8.14 15.64
CA LYS A 194 -5.71 -8.50 16.38
C LYS A 194 -4.42 -8.10 15.65
N ILE A 195 -4.34 -8.28 14.34
CA ILE A 195 -3.19 -7.85 13.54
C ILE A 195 -3.10 -6.32 13.50
N LEU A 196 -4.20 -5.62 13.20
CA LEU A 196 -4.22 -4.15 13.22
C LEU A 196 -3.82 -3.61 14.60
N GLY A 197 -4.26 -4.26 15.68
CA GLY A 197 -3.86 -3.90 17.05
C GLY A 197 -2.36 -4.09 17.33
N GLU A 198 -1.73 -5.17 16.86
CA GLU A 198 -0.28 -5.34 16.99
C GLU A 198 0.50 -4.35 16.10
N LEU A 199 0.01 -4.01 14.90
CA LEU A 199 0.59 -2.96 14.06
C LEU A 199 0.52 -1.58 14.75
N LYS A 200 -0.62 -1.25 15.36
CA LYS A 200 -0.77 0.00 16.14
C LYS A 200 0.17 0.05 17.33
N LYS A 201 0.41 -1.10 17.97
CA LYS A 201 1.35 -1.22 19.08
C LYS A 201 2.80 -1.07 18.60
N LEU A 202 3.15 -1.66 17.45
CA LEU A 202 4.46 -1.49 16.83
C LEU A 202 4.71 -0.01 16.51
N ALA A 203 3.77 0.64 15.82
CA ALA A 203 3.80 2.06 15.47
C ALA A 203 3.99 3.02 16.66
N ARG A 204 3.57 2.62 17.88
CA ARG A 204 3.72 3.43 19.10
C ARG A 204 4.98 3.14 19.89
N LYS A 205 5.57 1.95 19.72
CA LYS A 205 6.69 1.47 20.55
C LYS A 205 8.03 1.56 19.86
N ASP A 206 8.03 1.40 18.54
CA ASP A 206 9.23 1.32 17.73
C ASP A 206 8.92 1.89 16.33
N GLU A 207 9.20 3.18 16.17
CA GLU A 207 8.93 3.91 14.93
C GLU A 207 9.81 3.42 13.78
N ASP A 208 11.05 3.04 14.06
CA ASP A 208 12.00 2.54 13.06
C ASP A 208 11.55 1.18 12.50
N GLN A 209 11.15 0.24 13.37
CA GLN A 209 10.57 -1.03 12.94
C GLN A 209 9.25 -0.84 12.19
N TYR A 210 8.44 0.13 12.59
CA TYR A 210 7.21 0.43 11.87
C TYR A 210 7.47 1.04 10.48
N ALA A 211 8.48 1.90 10.35
CA ALA A 211 8.91 2.42 9.06
C ALA A 211 9.43 1.30 8.14
N ALA A 212 10.16 0.32 8.69
CA ALA A 212 10.57 -0.87 7.96
C ALA A 212 9.36 -1.74 7.53
N PHE A 213 8.36 -1.92 8.40
CA PHE A 213 7.09 -2.56 8.01
C PHE A 213 6.39 -1.79 6.88
N TRP A 214 6.32 -0.47 7.00
CA TRP A 214 5.62 0.38 6.06
C TRP A 214 6.25 0.35 4.66
N SER A 215 7.58 0.33 4.58
CA SER A 215 8.29 0.24 3.30
C SER A 215 8.03 -1.08 2.56
N GLU A 216 7.83 -2.18 3.30
CA GLU A 216 7.55 -3.51 2.73
C GLU A 216 6.06 -3.70 2.39
N PHE A 217 5.15 -3.25 3.27
CA PHE A 217 3.73 -3.62 3.22
C PHE A 217 2.75 -2.44 3.13
N GLY A 218 3.21 -1.19 3.22
CA GLY A 218 2.35 0.00 3.27
C GLY A 218 1.43 0.11 2.05
N ARG A 219 1.94 -0.19 0.86
CA ARG A 219 1.15 -0.23 -0.37
C ARG A 219 -0.02 -1.22 -0.32
N VAL A 220 0.21 -2.38 0.27
CA VAL A 220 -0.83 -3.40 0.46
C VAL A 220 -1.80 -2.98 1.54
N LEU A 221 -1.32 -2.39 2.63
CA LEU A 221 -2.17 -1.93 3.73
C LEU A 221 -3.13 -0.80 3.29
N LYS A 222 -2.71 0.06 2.35
CA LYS A 222 -3.56 1.10 1.75
C LYS A 222 -4.82 0.52 1.08
N GLU A 223 -4.75 -0.68 0.50
CA GLU A 223 -5.92 -1.35 -0.10
C GLU A 223 -7.05 -1.57 0.93
N GLY A 224 -6.71 -1.75 2.21
CA GLY A 224 -7.69 -1.98 3.26
C GLY A 224 -8.64 -0.81 3.50
N VAL A 225 -8.25 0.42 3.14
CA VAL A 225 -9.14 1.59 3.22
C VAL A 225 -10.28 1.52 2.19
N ILE A 226 -10.02 0.83 1.07
CA ILE A 226 -10.95 0.65 -0.04
C ILE A 226 -11.85 -0.57 0.24
N ASP A 227 -11.23 -1.67 0.67
CA ASP A 227 -11.89 -2.98 0.75
C ASP A 227 -12.56 -3.28 2.09
N ASP A 228 -12.15 -2.62 3.18
CA ASP A 228 -12.64 -2.90 4.54
C ASP A 228 -13.20 -1.64 5.22
N SER A 229 -14.48 -1.37 4.94
CA SER A 229 -15.20 -0.26 5.55
C SER A 229 -15.31 -0.36 7.07
N ASP A 230 -15.33 -1.58 7.63
CA ASP A 230 -15.51 -1.80 9.07
C ASP A 230 -14.24 -1.42 9.87
N ASN A 231 -13.07 -1.53 9.25
CA ASN A 231 -11.78 -1.21 9.87
C ASN A 231 -11.10 0.01 9.25
N LYS A 232 -11.79 0.75 8.36
CA LYS A 232 -11.25 1.91 7.64
C LYS A 232 -10.53 2.91 8.55
N ASP A 233 -11.15 3.32 9.66
CA ASP A 233 -10.56 4.29 10.59
C ASP A 233 -9.33 3.72 11.29
N GLU A 234 -9.37 2.44 11.66
CA GLU A 234 -8.25 1.75 12.29
C GLU A 234 -7.05 1.66 11.35
N ILE A 235 -7.31 1.44 10.05
CA ILE A 235 -6.30 1.37 9.00
C ILE A 235 -5.76 2.78 8.68
N ALA A 236 -6.63 3.80 8.64
CA ALA A 236 -6.22 5.19 8.40
C ALA A 236 -5.19 5.68 9.43
N GLU A 237 -5.32 5.29 10.70
CA GLU A 237 -4.32 5.61 11.75
C GLU A 237 -2.94 4.97 11.52
N LEU A 238 -2.89 3.86 10.77
CA LEU A 238 -1.66 3.13 10.46
C LEU A 238 -0.95 3.69 9.22
N LEU A 239 -1.62 4.49 8.39
CA LEU A 239 -1.02 5.02 7.18
C LEU A 239 0.17 5.95 7.50
N ARG A 240 1.17 5.94 6.61
CA ARG A 240 2.30 6.86 6.63
C ARG A 240 2.46 7.53 5.28
N PHE A 241 2.86 8.78 5.30
CA PHE A 241 2.96 9.63 4.13
C PHE A 241 4.25 10.42 4.15
N SER A 242 4.75 10.74 2.97
CA SER A 242 5.67 11.85 2.80
C SER A 242 4.86 13.13 2.79
N THR A 243 5.46 14.24 3.21
CA THR A 243 4.82 15.55 3.18
C THR A 243 5.81 16.61 2.72
N THR A 244 5.34 17.83 2.49
CA THR A 244 6.21 18.98 2.22
C THR A 244 7.19 19.30 3.35
N ALA A 245 7.05 18.68 4.53
CA ALA A 245 7.94 18.86 5.68
C ALA A 245 8.84 17.63 5.94
N GLU A 246 8.57 16.49 5.31
CA GLU A 246 9.27 15.22 5.54
C GLU A 246 9.28 14.38 4.26
N GLU A 247 10.48 14.11 3.75
CA GLU A 247 10.67 13.37 2.49
C GLU A 247 10.30 11.88 2.66
N ALA A 248 10.66 11.29 3.80
CA ALA A 248 10.38 9.89 4.08
C ALA A 248 8.88 9.65 4.34
N GLN A 249 8.36 8.48 3.98
CA GLN A 249 6.98 8.11 4.32
C GLN A 249 6.85 7.70 5.80
N THR A 250 7.00 8.66 6.70
CA THR A 250 6.99 8.45 8.16
C THR A 250 5.93 9.27 8.89
N VAL A 251 5.26 10.20 8.20
CA VAL A 251 4.24 11.07 8.81
C VAL A 251 2.90 10.35 8.89
N SER A 252 2.32 10.22 10.09
CA SER A 252 0.94 9.75 10.24
C SER A 252 -0.08 10.89 10.04
N LEU A 253 -1.33 10.55 9.77
CA LEU A 253 -2.41 11.55 9.71
C LEU A 253 -2.62 12.25 11.05
N LYS A 254 -2.36 11.56 12.18
CA LYS A 254 -2.42 12.19 13.51
C LYS A 254 -1.33 13.23 13.70
N ASP A 255 -0.11 12.95 13.22
CA ASP A 255 1.00 13.89 13.31
C ASP A 255 0.74 15.12 12.42
N TYR A 256 0.18 14.90 11.23
CA TYR A 256 -0.29 15.99 10.36
C TYR A 256 -1.34 16.84 11.08
N VAL A 257 -2.41 16.22 11.62
CA VAL A 257 -3.48 16.93 12.33
C VAL A 257 -2.94 17.70 13.54
N GLY A 258 -1.99 17.12 14.28
CA GLY A 258 -1.34 17.78 15.42
C GLY A 258 -0.51 19.01 15.05
N ARG A 259 -0.09 19.14 13.78
CA ARG A 259 0.65 20.30 13.24
C ARG A 259 -0.21 21.24 12.39
N MET A 260 -1.51 20.95 12.23
CA MET A 260 -2.41 21.83 11.49
C MET A 260 -2.45 23.23 12.12
N LYS A 261 -2.48 24.26 11.27
CA LYS A 261 -2.65 25.64 11.73
C LYS A 261 -4.05 25.87 12.30
N GLU A 262 -4.21 26.85 13.19
CA GLU A 262 -5.47 27.14 13.88
C GLU A 262 -6.67 27.31 12.93
N ASN A 263 -6.47 27.96 11.77
CA ASN A 263 -7.52 28.19 10.77
C ASN A 263 -7.58 27.12 9.67
N GLN A 264 -6.73 26.10 9.72
CA GLN A 264 -6.70 25.05 8.72
C GLN A 264 -7.88 24.08 8.91
N LYS A 265 -8.75 24.03 7.90
CA LYS A 265 -9.98 23.22 7.95
C LYS A 265 -9.83 21.82 7.33
N ALA A 266 -8.82 21.60 6.50
CA ALA A 266 -8.65 20.38 5.70
C ALA A 266 -7.22 19.82 5.76
N ILE A 267 -7.09 18.53 5.48
CA ILE A 267 -5.83 17.86 5.21
C ILE A 267 -5.57 17.96 3.70
N TYR A 268 -4.51 18.67 3.31
CA TYR A 268 -4.19 18.87 1.91
C TYR A 268 -3.29 17.76 1.39
N TYR A 269 -3.54 17.31 0.16
CA TYR A 269 -2.72 16.31 -0.52
C TYR A 269 -2.53 16.62 -2.00
N ILE A 270 -1.48 16.06 -2.59
CA ILE A 270 -1.30 15.96 -4.03
C ILE A 270 -1.04 14.50 -4.40
N THR A 271 -1.56 14.06 -5.54
CA THR A 271 -1.20 12.79 -6.17
C THR A 271 -0.35 13.05 -7.41
N ALA A 272 0.70 12.27 -7.61
CA ALA A 272 1.55 12.33 -8.78
C ALA A 272 2.09 10.94 -9.16
N GLU A 273 2.76 10.85 -10.31
CA GLU A 273 3.34 9.59 -10.80
C GLU A 273 4.54 9.12 -9.98
N ASN A 274 5.26 10.05 -9.36
CA ASN A 274 6.41 9.78 -8.51
C ASN A 274 6.58 10.90 -7.47
N HIS A 275 7.45 10.66 -6.49
CA HIS A 275 7.68 11.61 -5.40
C HIS A 275 8.24 12.96 -5.88
N GLU A 276 9.18 12.96 -6.82
CA GLU A 276 9.79 14.19 -7.34
C GLU A 276 8.75 15.08 -8.04
N ALA A 277 7.85 14.49 -8.84
CA ALA A 277 6.76 15.21 -9.48
C ALA A 277 5.74 15.78 -8.47
N ALA A 278 5.45 15.05 -7.38
CA ALA A 278 4.62 15.56 -6.30
C ALA A 278 5.29 16.75 -5.61
N GLU A 279 6.56 16.62 -5.25
CA GLU A 279 7.34 17.62 -4.53
C GLU A 279 7.59 18.88 -5.37
N GLN A 280 7.88 18.77 -6.66
CA GLN A 280 8.17 19.91 -7.52
C GLN A 280 6.90 20.55 -8.12
N SER A 281 5.71 20.09 -7.74
CA SER A 281 4.46 20.56 -8.32
C SER A 281 4.21 22.06 -8.06
N PRO A 282 3.83 22.85 -9.09
CA PRO A 282 3.39 24.23 -8.93
C PRO A 282 2.21 24.40 -7.97
N HIS A 283 1.39 23.37 -7.78
CA HIS A 283 0.23 23.42 -6.88
C HIS A 283 0.61 23.60 -5.42
N LEU A 284 1.86 23.33 -5.05
CA LEU A 284 2.36 23.46 -3.68
C LEU A 284 2.81 24.88 -3.33
N GLU A 285 3.00 25.75 -4.32
CA GLU A 285 3.62 27.07 -4.15
C GLU A 285 2.93 27.92 -3.09
N ILE A 286 1.62 28.15 -3.20
CA ILE A 286 0.88 28.93 -2.21
C ILE A 286 0.86 28.26 -0.83
N PHE A 287 0.76 26.93 -0.77
CA PHE A 287 0.71 26.19 0.49
C PHE A 287 2.05 26.30 1.21
N ARG A 288 3.17 26.13 0.50
CA ARG A 288 4.53 26.37 1.01
C ARG A 288 4.72 27.78 1.49
N LYS A 289 4.32 28.78 0.69
CA LYS A 289 4.41 30.20 1.08
C LYS A 289 3.64 30.48 2.37
N ASN A 290 2.48 29.84 2.54
CA ASN A 290 1.65 29.94 3.74
C ASN A 290 2.07 28.95 4.83
N GLY A 291 3.15 28.19 4.68
CA GLY A 291 3.61 27.16 5.62
C GLY A 291 2.57 26.08 5.94
N ILE A 292 1.66 25.78 5.02
CA ILE A 292 0.66 24.72 5.14
C ILE A 292 1.28 23.42 4.63
N GLU A 293 1.27 22.39 5.47
CA GLU A 293 1.78 21.07 5.13
C GLU A 293 0.86 20.38 4.11
N VAL A 294 1.43 19.71 3.10
CA VAL A 294 0.69 18.95 2.08
C VAL A 294 1.24 17.52 2.02
N LEU A 295 0.36 16.52 2.00
CA LEU A 295 0.73 15.12 1.80
C LEU A 295 1.17 14.88 0.34
N LEU A 296 2.30 14.21 0.15
CA LEU A 296 2.87 13.89 -1.15
C LEU A 296 2.60 12.41 -1.45
N LEU A 297 1.62 12.14 -2.32
CA LEU A 297 1.16 10.80 -2.64
C LEU A 297 1.65 10.39 -4.03
N SER A 298 2.36 9.28 -4.11
CA SER A 298 3.06 8.86 -5.34
C SER A 298 3.01 7.36 -5.60
N ASP A 299 2.35 6.57 -4.74
CA ASP A 299 2.08 5.18 -5.07
C ASP A 299 0.83 5.09 -5.95
N HIS A 300 0.79 4.12 -6.87
CA HIS A 300 -0.36 3.96 -7.77
C HIS A 300 -1.68 3.82 -7.00
N ILE A 301 -1.67 3.07 -5.89
CA ILE A 301 -2.84 2.84 -5.03
C ILE A 301 -3.40 4.15 -4.43
N ASP A 302 -2.59 5.21 -4.34
CA ASP A 302 -2.98 6.46 -3.69
C ASP A 302 -4.14 7.17 -4.40
N GLU A 303 -4.24 7.04 -5.73
CA GLU A 303 -5.37 7.58 -6.49
C GLU A 303 -6.71 6.98 -6.07
N TRP A 304 -6.73 5.70 -5.71
CA TRP A 304 -7.93 5.05 -5.20
C TRP A 304 -8.09 5.30 -3.69
N LEU A 305 -6.99 5.36 -2.94
CA LEU A 305 -6.99 5.64 -1.51
C LEU A 305 -7.75 6.93 -1.19
N VAL A 306 -7.39 8.05 -1.84
CA VAL A 306 -7.99 9.37 -1.52
C VAL A 306 -9.44 9.50 -1.94
N ASN A 307 -9.91 8.66 -2.87
CA ASN A 307 -11.33 8.59 -3.22
C ASN A 307 -12.16 7.89 -2.14
N HIS A 308 -11.54 7.05 -1.30
CA HIS A 308 -12.21 6.35 -0.20
C HIS A 308 -11.92 7.02 1.15
N LEU A 309 -10.72 7.55 1.35
CA LEU A 309 -10.31 8.31 2.53
C LEU A 309 -10.68 9.79 2.39
N THR A 310 -11.97 10.09 2.48
CA THR A 310 -12.49 11.46 2.31
C THR A 310 -12.32 12.36 3.54
N GLU A 311 -12.17 11.77 4.72
CA GLU A 311 -11.99 12.49 5.99
C GLU A 311 -11.13 11.70 6.99
N PHE A 312 -10.50 12.42 7.92
CA PHE A 312 -9.79 11.86 9.07
C PHE A 312 -9.92 12.82 10.27
N ASP A 313 -10.31 12.30 11.43
CA ASP A 313 -10.50 13.10 12.66
C ASP A 313 -11.40 14.35 12.46
N GLY A 314 -12.47 14.18 11.67
CA GLY A 314 -13.40 15.25 11.30
C GLY A 314 -12.84 16.30 10.34
N LYS A 315 -11.62 16.11 9.80
CA LYS A 315 -11.00 16.98 8.80
C LYS A 315 -11.15 16.35 7.41
N PRO A 316 -11.78 17.03 6.44
CA PRO A 316 -11.83 16.55 5.06
C PRO A 316 -10.44 16.52 4.43
N LEU A 317 -10.19 15.52 3.58
CA LEU A 317 -9.02 15.48 2.72
C LEU A 317 -9.33 16.25 1.42
N LYS A 318 -8.43 17.14 1.00
CA LYS A 318 -8.59 17.97 -0.18
C LYS A 318 -7.36 17.94 -1.08
N SER A 319 -7.58 17.71 -2.37
CA SER A 319 -6.50 17.77 -3.36
C SER A 319 -6.13 19.21 -3.67
N VAL A 320 -4.83 19.53 -3.66
CA VAL A 320 -4.32 20.82 -4.11
C VAL A 320 -4.30 20.96 -5.65
N ALA A 321 -4.60 19.88 -6.38
CA ALA A 321 -4.66 19.83 -7.84
C ALA A 321 -6.09 19.81 -8.41
N LYS A 322 -7.11 19.96 -7.53
CA LYS A 322 -8.52 20.02 -7.91
C LYS A 322 -9.18 21.31 -7.45
N GLY A 323 -10.28 21.67 -8.11
CA GLY A 323 -11.13 22.78 -7.70
C GLY A 323 -10.40 24.13 -7.73
N ALA A 324 -11.00 25.16 -7.14
CA ALA A 324 -10.34 26.45 -6.93
C ALA A 324 -9.84 26.56 -5.49
N VAL A 325 -8.64 27.12 -5.29
CA VAL A 325 -8.16 27.44 -3.93
C VAL A 325 -8.89 28.70 -3.43
N SER A 326 -9.57 28.57 -2.30
CA SER A 326 -10.27 29.68 -1.64
C SER A 326 -9.35 30.47 -0.69
N GLU A 327 -9.69 31.72 -0.41
CA GLU A 327 -8.95 32.56 0.55
C GLU A 327 -8.93 31.97 1.97
N ASP A 328 -10.05 31.36 2.38
CA ASP A 328 -10.17 30.66 3.66
C ASP A 328 -9.16 29.50 3.81
N GLU A 329 -8.67 28.96 2.70
CA GLU A 329 -7.74 27.83 2.68
C GLU A 329 -6.27 28.28 2.81
N VAL A 330 -5.96 29.54 2.48
CA VAL A 330 -4.62 30.15 2.51
C VAL A 330 -4.72 31.56 3.07
N ALA A 331 -4.84 31.63 4.40
CA ALA A 331 -5.17 32.82 5.19
C ALA A 331 -4.12 33.95 5.19
N ASP A 332 -3.03 33.83 4.41
CA ASP A 332 -1.98 34.85 4.26
C ASP A 332 -1.91 35.39 2.81
N ALA A 333 -2.99 35.22 2.04
CA ALA A 333 -3.15 35.93 0.78
C ALA A 333 -3.22 37.44 1.06
N GLN A 334 -2.09 38.15 0.87
CA GLN A 334 -2.00 39.62 0.92
C GLN A 334 -2.98 40.31 -0.04
N GLU A 335 -3.53 39.57 -1.01
CA GLU A 335 -4.50 40.04 -1.97
C GLU A 335 -5.92 39.78 -1.46
N SER A 336 -6.68 40.86 -1.28
CA SER A 336 -8.09 40.76 -0.91
C SER A 336 -8.91 40.14 -2.05
N LYS A 337 -10.05 39.53 -1.71
CA LYS A 337 -11.03 39.05 -2.69
C LYS A 337 -11.36 40.08 -3.77
N GLU A 338 -11.56 41.32 -3.35
CA GLU A 338 -11.89 42.43 -4.26
C GLU A 338 -10.76 42.74 -5.24
N ASP A 339 -9.50 42.65 -4.80
CA ASP A 339 -8.35 42.91 -5.67
C ASP A 339 -8.15 41.80 -6.69
N PHE A 340 -8.32 40.55 -6.28
CA PHE A 340 -8.28 39.41 -7.19
C PHE A 340 -9.45 39.44 -8.20
N GLU A 341 -10.65 39.84 -7.78
CA GLU A 341 -11.80 40.03 -8.68
C GLU A 341 -11.51 41.11 -9.73
N LYS A 342 -10.94 42.27 -9.31
CA LYS A 342 -10.50 43.32 -10.25
C LYS A 342 -9.42 42.84 -11.22
N LYS A 343 -8.43 42.07 -10.76
CA LYS A 343 -7.43 41.46 -11.65
C LYS A 343 -8.06 40.47 -12.63
N THR A 344 -9.02 39.67 -12.16
CA THR A 344 -9.77 38.73 -13.00
C THR A 344 -10.54 39.45 -14.09
N GLU A 345 -11.22 40.55 -13.76
CA GLU A 345 -11.91 41.37 -14.75
C GLU A 345 -10.94 42.02 -15.76
N SER A 346 -9.81 42.56 -15.29
CA SER A 346 -8.84 43.23 -16.17
C SER A 346 -8.12 42.26 -17.12
N MET A 347 -7.93 41.00 -16.72
CA MET A 347 -7.28 39.96 -17.54
C MET A 347 -8.28 39.05 -18.26
N LYS A 348 -9.57 39.36 -18.20
CA LYS A 348 -10.62 38.58 -18.88
C LYS A 348 -10.37 38.47 -20.38
N GLY A 349 -9.96 39.57 -21.02
CA GLY A 349 -9.64 39.57 -22.45
C GLY A 349 -8.52 38.58 -22.82
N LEU A 350 -7.49 38.46 -21.96
CA LEU A 350 -6.39 37.51 -22.18
C LEU A 350 -6.84 36.06 -21.95
N THR A 351 -7.55 35.79 -20.85
CA THR A 351 -8.03 34.43 -20.52
C THR A 351 -9.01 33.91 -21.57
N ASP A 352 -9.95 34.73 -22.02
CA ASP A 352 -10.89 34.39 -23.11
C ASP A 352 -10.14 34.12 -24.43
N ALA A 353 -9.13 34.92 -24.76
CA ALA A 353 -8.33 34.75 -25.97
C ALA A 353 -7.50 33.46 -25.94
N ILE A 354 -6.84 33.14 -24.81
CA ILE A 354 -6.12 31.88 -24.60
C ILE A 354 -7.08 30.69 -24.70
N LYS A 355 -8.24 30.77 -24.03
CA LYS A 355 -9.27 29.73 -24.10
C LYS A 355 -9.74 29.47 -25.53
N GLY A 356 -9.93 30.53 -26.32
CA GLY A 356 -10.28 30.45 -27.73
C GLY A 356 -9.24 29.73 -28.60
N LYS A 357 -7.95 29.73 -28.20
CA LYS A 357 -6.88 28.97 -28.88
C LYS A 357 -6.76 27.52 -28.43
N LEU A 358 -7.29 27.19 -27.25
CA LEU A 358 -7.14 25.88 -26.61
C LEU A 358 -8.47 25.12 -26.44
N THR A 359 -9.51 25.46 -27.21
CA THR A 359 -10.88 24.90 -27.04
C THR A 359 -10.94 23.38 -27.05
N ASP A 360 -10.06 22.72 -27.80
CA ASP A 360 -10.01 21.27 -27.90
C ASP A 360 -9.12 20.62 -26.82
N ARG A 361 -8.43 21.43 -26.03
CA ARG A 361 -7.41 20.97 -25.07
C ARG A 361 -7.75 21.29 -23.63
N VAL A 362 -8.49 22.35 -23.35
CA VAL A 362 -8.87 22.78 -21.99
C VAL A 362 -10.37 23.04 -21.87
N LYS A 363 -10.92 22.82 -20.67
CA LYS A 363 -12.32 23.12 -20.31
C LYS A 363 -12.50 24.60 -20.06
N ASP A 364 -11.52 25.21 -19.39
CA ASP A 364 -11.53 26.61 -19.04
C ASP A 364 -10.12 27.19 -18.88
N VAL A 365 -10.00 28.51 -18.89
CA VAL A 365 -8.78 29.24 -18.57
C VAL A 365 -9.12 30.32 -17.55
N ARG A 366 -8.44 30.33 -16.40
CA ARG A 366 -8.71 31.29 -15.33
C ARG A 366 -7.44 31.76 -14.64
N LEU A 367 -7.53 32.83 -13.85
CA LEU A 367 -6.42 33.24 -13.00
C LEU A 367 -6.26 32.28 -11.83
N SER A 368 -5.01 32.03 -11.45
CA SER A 368 -4.68 31.22 -10.30
C SER A 368 -4.50 32.06 -9.04
N ARG A 369 -5.00 31.55 -7.92
CA ARG A 369 -4.59 32.00 -6.57
C ARG A 369 -3.51 31.12 -5.95
N ARG A 370 -3.17 30.00 -6.59
CA ARG A 370 -2.29 28.97 -6.02
C ARG A 370 -0.84 29.09 -6.47
N LEU A 371 -0.59 29.89 -7.51
CA LEU A 371 0.72 30.08 -8.11
C LEU A 371 1.41 31.33 -7.55
N THR A 372 2.72 31.22 -7.28
CA THR A 372 3.60 32.33 -6.90
C THR A 372 4.67 32.55 -7.97
N ASP A 373 5.39 31.51 -8.34
CA ASP A 373 6.56 31.57 -9.21
C ASP A 373 6.31 30.93 -10.58
N SER A 374 5.42 29.94 -10.66
CA SER A 374 5.09 29.31 -11.93
C SER A 374 4.15 30.17 -12.79
N PRO A 375 4.30 30.17 -14.12
CA PRO A 375 3.42 30.91 -15.03
C PRO A 375 2.01 30.31 -15.14
N ALA A 376 1.90 28.99 -15.06
CA ALA A 376 0.64 28.26 -15.23
C ALA A 376 0.68 26.87 -14.57
N CYS A 377 -0.49 26.29 -14.32
CA CYS A 377 -0.67 24.89 -13.92
C CYS A 377 -2.01 24.34 -14.45
N LEU A 378 -2.19 23.01 -14.48
CA LEU A 378 -3.47 22.40 -14.86
C LEU A 378 -4.18 21.91 -13.62
N VAL A 379 -5.48 22.14 -13.55
CA VAL A 379 -6.31 21.65 -12.44
C VAL A 379 -7.48 20.87 -13.00
N ALA A 380 -7.86 19.81 -12.30
CA ALA A 380 -9.15 19.19 -12.53
C ALA A 380 -10.25 20.01 -11.84
N ASP A 381 -11.47 19.95 -12.37
CA ASP A 381 -12.62 20.51 -11.66
C ASP A 381 -12.89 19.71 -10.37
N GLU A 382 -13.66 20.30 -9.46
CA GLU A 382 -13.95 19.76 -8.11
C GLU A 382 -14.47 18.30 -8.17
N HIS A 383 -15.34 18.01 -9.13
CA HIS A 383 -16.02 16.72 -9.29
C HIS A 383 -15.41 15.83 -10.38
N ASP A 384 -14.38 16.33 -11.06
CA ASP A 384 -13.77 15.62 -12.16
C ASP A 384 -12.64 14.68 -11.67
N LEU A 385 -12.26 13.71 -12.52
CA LEU A 385 -11.13 12.84 -12.24
C LEU A 385 -9.82 13.65 -12.20
N GLY A 386 -8.92 13.29 -11.29
CA GLY A 386 -7.60 13.91 -11.23
C GLY A 386 -6.77 13.58 -12.48
N GLY A 387 -5.84 14.47 -12.85
CA GLY A 387 -5.01 14.29 -14.05
C GLY A 387 -4.12 13.05 -13.99
N ASN A 388 -3.60 12.68 -12.82
CA ASN A 388 -2.79 11.48 -12.66
C ASN A 388 -3.64 10.18 -12.78
N LEU A 389 -4.80 10.10 -12.13
CA LEU A 389 -5.75 8.99 -12.33
C LEU A 389 -6.15 8.82 -13.80
N GLN A 390 -6.38 9.92 -14.53
CA GLN A 390 -6.68 9.85 -15.97
C GLN A 390 -5.57 9.13 -16.75
N ARG A 391 -4.31 9.46 -16.48
CA ARG A 391 -3.16 8.85 -17.14
C ARG A 391 -3.07 7.35 -16.86
N ILE A 392 -3.32 6.96 -15.61
CA ILE A 392 -3.37 5.54 -15.21
C ILE A 392 -4.43 4.78 -16.02
N LEU A 393 -5.64 5.35 -16.17
CA LEU A 393 -6.72 4.71 -16.93
C LEU A 393 -6.41 4.59 -18.43
N GLN A 394 -5.79 5.63 -19.02
CA GLN A 394 -5.36 5.60 -20.43
C GLN A 394 -4.25 4.56 -20.66
N ALA A 395 -3.27 4.48 -19.76
CA ALA A 395 -2.20 3.49 -19.83
C ALA A 395 -2.72 2.05 -19.69
N ALA A 396 -3.82 1.84 -18.95
CA ALA A 396 -4.50 0.56 -18.82
C ALA A 396 -5.33 0.17 -20.06
N GLY A 397 -5.32 0.98 -21.12
CA GLY A 397 -6.07 0.72 -22.36
C GLY A 397 -7.59 0.77 -22.19
N GLN A 398 -8.08 1.41 -21.12
CA GLN A 398 -9.50 1.69 -20.95
C GLN A 398 -9.87 2.92 -21.79
N ASP A 399 -11.08 2.91 -22.36
CA ASP A 399 -11.68 4.10 -22.99
C ASP A 399 -11.93 5.16 -21.90
N ALA A 400 -10.90 5.91 -21.55
CA ALA A 400 -11.02 7.03 -20.62
C ALA A 400 -11.74 8.17 -21.36
N PRO A 401 -12.82 8.73 -20.78
CA PRO A 401 -13.47 9.92 -21.33
C PRO A 401 -12.43 11.01 -21.63
N GLU A 402 -12.64 11.75 -22.72
CA GLU A 402 -11.77 12.89 -23.04
C GLU A 402 -11.93 13.96 -21.98
N PHE A 403 -11.02 13.96 -21.01
CA PHE A 403 -10.98 14.94 -19.94
C PHE A 403 -10.18 16.16 -20.38
N LYS A 404 -10.80 17.33 -20.29
CA LYS A 404 -10.15 18.61 -20.55
C LYS A 404 -9.88 19.30 -19.21
N PRO A 405 -8.62 19.58 -18.83
CA PRO A 405 -8.31 20.28 -17.59
C PRO A 405 -8.67 21.76 -17.69
N ILE A 406 -8.62 22.46 -16.55
CA ILE A 406 -8.65 23.91 -16.48
C ILE A 406 -7.21 24.42 -16.43
N LEU A 407 -6.83 25.32 -17.33
CA LEU A 407 -5.53 26.00 -17.28
C LEU A 407 -5.63 27.20 -16.34
N GLU A 408 -4.94 27.15 -15.21
CA GLU A 408 -4.79 28.32 -14.35
C GLU A 408 -3.51 29.08 -14.71
N ILE A 409 -3.59 30.39 -14.90
CA ILE A 409 -2.43 31.27 -15.18
C ILE A 409 -2.14 32.20 -14.00
N ASN A 410 -0.86 32.44 -13.73
CA ASN A 410 -0.42 33.34 -12.67
C ASN A 410 -0.43 34.80 -13.16
N PRO A 411 -1.34 35.65 -12.67
CA PRO A 411 -1.44 37.04 -13.13
C PRO A 411 -0.20 37.88 -12.82
N ASP A 412 0.54 37.53 -11.77
CA ASP A 412 1.71 38.27 -11.31
C ASP A 412 3.02 37.79 -11.95
N HIS A 413 2.97 36.68 -12.72
CA HIS A 413 4.15 36.15 -13.37
C HIS A 413 4.57 37.00 -14.59
N ARG A 414 5.87 37.32 -14.68
CA ARG A 414 6.44 38.19 -15.73
C ARG A 414 6.15 37.71 -17.15
N LEU A 415 6.06 36.40 -17.35
CA LEU A 415 5.71 35.83 -18.65
C LEU A 415 4.27 36.19 -19.05
N ILE A 416 3.34 36.04 -18.11
CA ILE A 416 1.91 36.30 -18.36
C ILE A 416 1.69 37.79 -18.63
N GLY A 417 2.33 38.67 -17.86
CA GLY A 417 2.27 40.12 -18.08
C GLY A 417 2.84 40.61 -19.42
N ARG A 418 3.58 39.77 -20.16
CA ARG A 418 4.09 40.08 -21.51
C ARG A 418 3.18 39.60 -22.64
N ILE A 419 2.20 38.75 -22.35
CA ILE A 419 1.30 38.20 -23.36
C ILE A 419 0.12 39.16 -23.53
N SER A 420 0.01 39.74 -24.73
CA SER A 420 -1.16 40.54 -25.13
C SER A 420 -2.22 39.64 -25.79
N PRO A 421 -3.52 39.86 -25.54
CA PRO A 421 -4.59 39.16 -26.25
C PRO A 421 -4.55 39.36 -27.78
N ASP A 422 -3.97 40.46 -28.26
CA ASP A 422 -3.84 40.77 -29.69
C ASP A 422 -2.49 40.32 -30.29
N SER A 423 -1.68 39.58 -29.52
CA SER A 423 -0.36 39.13 -29.98
C SER A 423 -0.48 38.20 -31.20
N PRO A 424 0.32 38.40 -32.27
CA PRO A 424 0.35 37.47 -33.40
C PRO A 424 0.85 36.08 -33.00
N ASP A 425 1.60 35.99 -31.91
CA ASP A 425 2.14 34.73 -31.36
C ASP A 425 1.31 34.21 -30.17
N LEU A 426 0.08 34.71 -29.94
CA LEU A 426 -0.77 34.29 -28.81
C LEU A 426 -1.01 32.77 -28.80
N GLU A 427 -1.23 32.18 -29.97
CA GLU A 427 -1.47 30.74 -30.08
C GLU A 427 -0.25 29.93 -29.63
N ASP A 428 0.95 30.33 -30.05
CA ASP A 428 2.18 29.66 -29.63
C ASP A 428 2.39 29.80 -28.12
N TRP A 429 2.14 30.99 -27.56
CA TRP A 429 2.19 31.21 -26.11
C TRP A 429 1.18 30.34 -25.35
N ALA A 430 -0.07 30.27 -25.81
CA ALA A 430 -1.12 29.47 -25.17
C ALA A 430 -0.73 27.98 -25.12
N TYR A 431 -0.26 27.43 -26.23
CA TYR A 431 0.21 26.05 -26.27
C TYR A 431 1.47 25.82 -25.45
N VAL A 432 2.41 26.78 -25.43
CA VAL A 432 3.61 26.67 -24.58
C VAL A 432 3.25 26.66 -23.10
N LEU A 433 2.33 27.51 -22.65
CA LEU A 433 1.86 27.52 -21.26
C LEU A 433 1.19 26.18 -20.90
N LEU A 434 0.33 25.67 -21.77
CA LEU A 434 -0.33 24.36 -21.60
C LEU A 434 0.69 23.22 -21.53
N ASP A 435 1.63 23.16 -22.48
CA ASP A 435 2.62 22.11 -22.58
C ASP A 435 3.62 22.17 -21.39
N GLN A 436 4.03 23.37 -20.95
CA GLN A 436 4.85 23.53 -19.75
C GLN A 436 4.13 23.06 -18.49
N ALA A 437 2.87 23.46 -18.31
CA ALA A 437 2.06 23.01 -17.17
C ALA A 437 1.89 21.48 -17.17
N THR A 438 1.67 20.89 -18.36
CA THR A 438 1.60 19.43 -18.54
C THR A 438 2.91 18.75 -18.10
N LEU A 439 4.05 19.28 -18.53
CA LEU A 439 5.37 18.74 -18.14
C LEU A 439 5.64 18.86 -16.65
N SER A 440 5.24 19.97 -16.02
CA SER A 440 5.39 20.18 -14.57
C SER A 440 4.59 19.18 -13.73
N GLU A 441 3.56 18.56 -14.27
CA GLU A 441 2.80 17.46 -13.64
C GLU A 441 3.41 16.08 -13.89
N GLY A 442 4.57 16.03 -14.56
CA GLY A 442 5.25 14.79 -14.96
C GLY A 442 4.58 14.09 -16.14
N ALA A 443 3.61 14.71 -16.80
CA ALA A 443 2.88 14.08 -17.89
C ALA A 443 3.63 14.21 -19.24
N PRO A 444 3.59 13.17 -20.10
CA PRO A 444 4.17 13.24 -21.42
C PRO A 444 3.36 14.17 -22.33
N LEU A 445 4.07 14.91 -23.19
CA LEU A 445 3.43 15.76 -24.20
C LEU A 445 2.84 14.92 -25.34
N LYS A 446 1.62 15.27 -25.77
CA LYS A 446 1.01 14.70 -26.99
C LYS A 446 1.83 15.01 -28.24
N GLU A 447 2.44 16.20 -28.32
CA GLU A 447 3.17 16.67 -29.51
C GLU A 447 4.53 17.30 -29.14
N PRO A 448 5.54 16.51 -28.69
CA PRO A 448 6.81 17.06 -28.20
C PRO A 448 7.56 17.91 -29.24
N ALA A 449 7.52 17.52 -30.51
CA ALA A 449 8.17 18.26 -31.59
C ALA A 449 7.50 19.62 -31.85
N ALA A 450 6.18 19.71 -31.71
CA ALA A 450 5.44 20.96 -31.85
C ALA A 450 5.82 21.93 -30.73
N TYR A 451 5.90 21.45 -29.49
CA TYR A 451 6.36 22.24 -28.34
C TYR A 451 7.74 22.88 -28.59
N VAL A 452 8.74 22.07 -28.99
CA VAL A 452 10.10 22.57 -29.28
C VAL A 452 10.09 23.61 -30.39
N LYS A 453 9.30 23.40 -31.45
CA LYS A 453 9.16 24.36 -32.56
C LYS A 453 8.56 25.69 -32.09
N ARG A 454 7.53 25.66 -31.25
CA ARG A 454 6.90 26.86 -30.67
C ARG A 454 7.88 27.64 -29.80
N ILE A 455 8.58 26.96 -28.89
CA ILE A 455 9.61 27.57 -28.03
C ILE A 455 10.69 28.24 -28.88
N ASN A 456 11.24 27.54 -29.88
CA ASN A 456 12.30 28.09 -30.74
C ASN A 456 11.83 29.33 -31.51
N LYS A 457 10.58 29.32 -32.00
CA LYS A 457 9.98 30.47 -32.69
C LYS A 457 9.85 31.67 -31.73
N LEU A 458 9.28 31.46 -30.54
CA LEU A 458 9.11 32.51 -29.54
C LEU A 458 10.43 33.10 -29.08
N LEU A 459 11.45 32.26 -28.85
CA LEU A 459 12.79 32.72 -28.48
C LEU A 459 13.45 33.51 -29.61
N ALA A 460 13.29 33.10 -30.87
CA ALA A 460 13.88 33.82 -32.00
C ALA A 460 13.21 35.18 -32.26
N ASN A 461 11.89 35.31 -32.01
CA ASN A 461 11.13 36.54 -32.22
C ASN A 461 11.28 37.55 -31.07
N HIS A 462 11.69 37.09 -29.88
CA HIS A 462 11.78 37.91 -28.66
C HIS A 462 13.19 37.96 -28.04
N ALA A 463 14.21 37.43 -28.72
CA ALA A 463 15.64 37.67 -28.45
C ALA A 463 16.08 38.99 -29.07
#